data_AF-A0A0C9UTD0-F1
#
_entry.id   AF-A0A0C9UTD0-F1
#
_cell.length_a   1.000
_cell.length_b   1.000
_cell.length_c   1.000
_cell.angle_alpha   90.00
_cell.angle_beta   90.00
_cell.angle_gamma   90.00
#
_symmetry.space_group_name_H-M   'P 1'
#
loop_
_entity.id
_entity.type
_entity.pdbx_description
1 polymer ?
#
loop_
_entity_poly.entity_id
_entity_poly.type
_entity_poly.pdbx_seq_one_letter_code
_entity_poly.pdbx_strand_id
1 'polypeptide(L)'
;MYQHEAPPVSKLTCFGDDCTKPGVYNCVDCDDIGFYCQNCILVKHQHLPFHWIEEWDGNSEQLFTRKWFPATILCPRTAFTFRVLKLFHLLNHMACTTPWDFAGTMHRITDHVCTTDVTDIYKTFKHVQRQWRVVCAWKRGGVRDAKAPRQPGSLVIGCVSCPMPGINLNANWEKHPDS
;
A
#
# COMPACT_ATOMS: atom_id res chain seq x y z
N MET A 1 -11.65 13.92 6.19
CA MET A 1 -11.31 12.75 5.34
C MET A 1 -9.95 12.15 5.69
N TYR A 2 -8.89 12.94 5.92
CA TYR A 2 -7.54 12.43 6.27
C TYR A 2 -7.30 12.14 7.77
N GLN A 3 -8.26 12.43 8.66
CA GLN A 3 -8.13 12.13 10.10
C GLN A 3 -8.21 10.62 10.42
N HIS A 4 -8.83 9.81 9.55
CA HIS A 4 -8.86 8.34 9.71
C HIS A 4 -7.59 7.64 9.21
N GLU A 5 -6.73 8.35 8.45
CA GLU A 5 -5.44 7.85 7.96
C GLU A 5 -4.27 8.29 8.84
N ALA A 6 -4.48 9.26 9.73
CA ALA A 6 -3.52 9.63 10.76
C ALA A 6 -3.48 8.50 11.81
N PRO A 7 -2.30 7.99 12.19
CA PRO A 7 -2.23 6.96 13.21
C PRO A 7 -2.82 7.53 14.51
N PRO A 8 -3.86 6.93 15.11
CA PRO A 8 -4.22 7.29 16.46
C PRO A 8 -3.01 6.91 17.32
N VAL A 9 -2.43 7.93 17.95
CA VAL A 9 -1.40 7.75 18.96
C VAL A 9 -2.06 6.97 20.09
N SER A 10 -1.46 5.85 20.48
CA SER A 10 -1.94 4.87 21.48
C SER A 10 -2.90 3.80 20.97
N LYS A 11 -2.89 2.66 21.67
CA LYS A 11 -3.73 1.47 21.43
C LYS A 11 -5.12 1.89 20.93
N LEU A 12 -5.56 1.32 19.81
CA LEU A 12 -6.90 1.56 19.26
C LEU A 12 -7.92 1.46 20.39
N THR A 13 -8.67 2.53 20.66
CA THR A 13 -9.73 2.52 21.67
C THR A 13 -10.95 1.82 21.11
N CYS A 14 -11.66 1.08 21.96
CA CYS A 14 -12.87 0.38 21.63
C CYS A 14 -13.92 1.36 21.05
N PHE A 15 -14.52 1.01 19.92
CA PHE A 15 -15.58 1.77 19.24
C PHE A 15 -16.97 1.54 19.87
N GLY A 16 -17.02 1.08 21.11
CA GLY A 16 -18.27 0.88 21.84
C GLY A 16 -18.70 2.17 22.52
N ASP A 17 -20.00 2.39 22.63
CA ASP A 17 -20.56 3.55 23.34
C ASP A 17 -19.99 3.62 24.77
N ASP A 18 -19.42 4.77 25.12
CA ASP A 18 -18.76 5.06 26.40
C ASP A 18 -17.65 4.07 26.82
N CYS A 19 -16.99 3.39 25.87
CA CYS A 19 -15.95 2.40 26.17
C CYS A 19 -14.54 2.95 25.95
N THR A 20 -13.71 2.93 26.99
CA THR A 20 -12.30 3.39 26.95
C THR A 20 -11.28 2.26 26.90
N LYS A 21 -11.74 1.00 26.83
CA LYS A 21 -10.88 -0.19 26.75
C LYS A 21 -10.13 -0.24 25.42
N PRO A 22 -8.97 -0.93 25.32
CA PRO A 22 -8.35 -1.19 24.03
C PRO A 22 -9.27 -2.09 23.17
N GLY A 23 -9.50 -1.66 21.94
CA GLY A 23 -10.14 -2.44 20.89
C GLY A 23 -9.10 -3.29 20.17
N VAL A 24 -9.30 -4.62 20.20
CA VAL A 24 -8.44 -5.59 19.51
C VAL A 24 -9.26 -6.55 18.64
N TYR A 25 -10.58 -6.55 18.75
CA TYR A 25 -11.43 -7.41 17.94
C TYR A 25 -12.17 -6.60 16.88
N ASN A 26 -12.29 -7.14 15.68
CA ASN A 26 -13.18 -6.61 14.65
C ASN A 26 -14.01 -7.76 14.06
N CYS A 27 -15.07 -7.40 13.35
CA CYS A 27 -15.88 -8.35 12.61
C CYS A 27 -15.60 -8.16 11.12
N VAL A 28 -15.35 -9.27 10.43
CA VAL A 28 -14.99 -9.26 9.00
C VAL A 28 -16.23 -9.01 8.14
N ASP A 29 -17.38 -9.50 8.59
CA ASP A 29 -18.65 -9.45 7.86
C ASP A 29 -19.46 -8.17 8.14
N CYS A 30 -19.12 -7.42 9.20
CA CYS A 30 -19.74 -6.13 9.47
C CYS A 30 -19.08 -5.01 8.65
N ASP A 31 -19.92 -4.09 8.16
CA ASP A 31 -19.51 -2.83 7.53
C ASP A 31 -18.99 -1.77 8.56
N ASP A 32 -18.84 -2.15 9.83
CA ASP A 32 -18.33 -1.27 10.87
C ASP A 32 -16.84 -0.95 10.68
N ILE A 33 -16.47 0.32 10.91
CA ILE A 33 -15.12 0.86 10.66
C ILE A 33 -14.24 0.80 11.92
N GLY A 34 -14.66 0.11 12.99
CA GLY A 34 -14.04 0.17 14.33
C GLY A 34 -13.60 -1.16 14.93
N PHE A 35 -12.64 -1.10 15.85
CA PHE A 35 -12.25 -2.20 16.73
C PHE A 35 -13.00 -2.12 18.06
N TYR A 36 -13.36 -3.27 18.60
CA TYR A 36 -14.08 -3.41 19.84
C TYR A 36 -13.25 -4.20 20.85
N CYS A 37 -13.48 -3.97 22.14
CA CYS A 37 -13.07 -4.92 23.16
C CYS A 37 -13.97 -6.16 23.09
N GLN A 38 -13.54 -7.25 23.71
CA GLN A 38 -14.27 -8.52 23.71
C GLN A 38 -15.74 -8.36 24.15
N ASN A 39 -16.02 -7.55 25.17
CA ASN A 39 -17.40 -7.38 25.65
C ASN A 39 -18.26 -6.61 24.65
N CYS A 40 -17.75 -5.50 24.10
CA CYS A 40 -18.50 -4.68 23.17
C CYS A 40 -18.77 -5.41 21.85
N ILE A 41 -17.82 -6.22 21.36
CA ILE A 41 -18.05 -6.98 20.14
C ILE A 41 -19.12 -8.05 20.35
N LEU A 42 -19.10 -8.75 21.49
CA LEU A 42 -20.10 -9.77 21.80
C LEU A 42 -21.51 -9.18 21.95
N VAL A 43 -21.65 -8.04 22.64
CA VAL A 43 -22.94 -7.35 22.75
C VAL A 43 -23.47 -6.94 21.38
N LYS A 44 -22.60 -6.39 20.51
CA LYS A 44 -23.01 -5.96 19.17
C LYS A 44 -23.36 -7.14 18.24
N HIS A 45 -22.73 -8.29 18.44
CA HIS A 45 -22.91 -9.49 17.60
C HIS A 45 -23.85 -10.54 18.22
N GLN A 46 -24.51 -10.25 19.34
CA GLN A 46 -25.36 -11.21 20.06
C GLN A 46 -26.51 -11.77 19.22
N HIS A 47 -26.93 -11.04 18.17
CA HIS A 47 -27.99 -11.46 17.23
C HIS A 47 -27.47 -11.78 15.83
N LEU A 48 -26.14 -11.88 15.65
CA LEU A 48 -25.48 -12.11 14.37
C LEU A 48 -24.54 -13.32 14.47
N PRO A 49 -25.06 -14.53 14.72
CA PRO A 49 -24.24 -15.71 15.07
C PRO A 49 -23.35 -16.22 13.92
N PHE A 50 -23.61 -15.82 12.68
CA PHE A 50 -22.82 -16.20 11.50
C PHE A 50 -21.71 -15.21 11.16
N HIS A 51 -21.65 -14.07 11.85
CA HIS A 51 -20.59 -13.10 11.63
C HIS A 51 -19.28 -13.59 12.23
N TRP A 52 -18.21 -13.52 11.45
CA TRP A 52 -16.88 -13.92 11.82
C TRP A 52 -16.17 -12.78 12.55
N ILE A 53 -15.80 -13.05 13.81
CA ILE A 53 -15.02 -12.14 14.65
C ILE A 53 -13.54 -12.57 14.62
N GLU A 54 -12.65 -11.61 14.36
CA GLU A 54 -11.20 -11.82 14.42
C GLU A 54 -10.57 -11.03 15.57
N GLU A 55 -9.56 -11.63 16.18
CA GLU A 55 -8.63 -10.93 17.06
C GLU A 55 -7.49 -10.37 16.21
N TRP A 56 -7.25 -9.08 16.35
CA TRP A 56 -6.14 -8.41 15.69
C TRP A 56 -4.86 -8.61 16.49
N ASP A 57 -3.97 -9.45 15.96
CA ASP A 57 -2.65 -9.72 16.52
C ASP A 57 -1.62 -8.59 16.29
N GLY A 58 -2.04 -7.52 15.58
CA GLY A 58 -1.21 -6.36 15.32
C GLY A 58 -0.22 -6.51 14.17
N ASN A 59 -0.11 -7.68 13.52
CA ASN A 59 1.15 -8.02 12.86
C ASN A 59 1.09 -8.13 11.32
N SER A 60 1.18 -6.97 10.66
CA SER A 60 1.42 -6.87 9.21
C SER A 60 2.71 -7.58 8.74
N GLU A 61 3.64 -7.91 9.66
CA GLU A 61 4.87 -8.66 9.37
C GLU A 61 4.60 -10.06 8.80
N GLN A 62 3.51 -10.71 9.22
CA GLN A 62 3.14 -12.04 8.70
C GLN A 62 2.85 -11.99 7.19
N LEU A 63 2.19 -10.92 6.72
CA LEU A 63 1.92 -10.70 5.31
C LEU A 63 3.21 -10.50 4.51
N PHE A 64 4.13 -9.68 5.03
CA PHE A 64 5.43 -9.47 4.39
C PHE A 64 6.26 -10.76 4.31
N THR A 65 6.20 -11.61 5.33
CA THR A 65 6.85 -12.93 5.35
C THR A 65 6.33 -13.81 4.20
N ARG A 66 5.04 -13.71 3.87
CA ARG A 66 4.40 -14.40 2.74
C ARG A 66 4.50 -13.64 1.41
N LYS A 67 5.28 -12.55 1.35
CA LYS A 67 5.44 -11.66 0.17
C LYS A 67 4.13 -11.01 -0.27
N TRP A 68 3.26 -10.71 0.68
CA TRP A 68 2.04 -9.95 0.48
C TRP A 68 2.27 -8.54 1.00
N PHE A 69 1.89 -7.56 0.19
CA PHE A 69 1.98 -6.14 0.50
C PHE A 69 0.59 -5.67 0.94
N PRO A 70 0.40 -5.35 2.22
CA PRO A 70 -0.89 -4.88 2.71
C PRO A 70 -1.26 -3.53 2.12
N ALA A 71 -2.54 -3.31 1.82
CA ALA A 71 -3.03 -2.00 1.39
C ALA A 71 -3.06 -0.98 2.54
N THR A 72 -3.18 -1.47 3.76
CA THR A 72 -3.21 -0.71 5.00
C THR A 72 -2.34 -1.41 6.04
N ILE A 73 -1.41 -0.69 6.68
CA ILE A 73 -0.44 -1.29 7.61
C ILE A 73 -1.09 -1.71 8.93
N LEU A 74 -2.05 -0.90 9.43
CA LEU A 74 -2.63 -1.09 10.75
C LEU A 74 -3.75 -2.15 10.79
N CYS A 75 -4.50 -2.30 9.70
CA CYS A 75 -5.61 -3.25 9.58
C CYS A 75 -5.79 -3.63 8.10
N PRO A 76 -5.02 -4.60 7.60
CA PRO A 76 -5.02 -4.99 6.20
C PRO A 76 -6.26 -5.83 5.85
N ARG A 77 -7.35 -5.19 5.42
CA ARG A 77 -8.49 -5.90 4.81
C ARG A 77 -8.17 -6.40 3.39
N THR A 78 -7.22 -5.76 2.72
CA THR A 78 -6.77 -6.14 1.37
C THR A 78 -5.25 -6.16 1.32
N ALA A 79 -4.69 -7.14 0.60
CA ALA A 79 -3.26 -7.26 0.37
C ALA A 79 -2.99 -7.70 -1.07
N PHE A 80 -1.91 -7.20 -1.65
CA PHE A 80 -1.48 -7.53 -3.00
C PHE A 80 -0.17 -8.31 -2.95
N THR A 81 -0.10 -9.41 -3.69
CA THR A 81 1.17 -10.16 -3.77
C THR A 81 2.26 -9.30 -4.43
N PHE A 82 3.51 -9.48 -4.00
CA PHE A 82 4.65 -8.83 -4.65
C PHE A 82 4.74 -9.17 -6.14
N ARG A 83 4.23 -10.35 -6.54
CA ARG A 83 4.17 -10.78 -7.94
C ARG A 83 3.26 -9.87 -8.76
N VAL A 84 2.06 -9.56 -8.26
CA VAL A 84 1.12 -8.64 -8.92
C VAL A 84 1.72 -7.24 -9.02
N LEU A 85 2.36 -6.74 -7.96
CA LEU A 85 2.98 -5.42 -7.97
C LEU A 85 4.16 -5.32 -8.95
N LYS A 86 4.99 -6.35 -9.04
CA LYS A 86 6.07 -6.43 -10.03
C LYS A 86 5.53 -6.50 -11.47
N LEU A 87 4.49 -7.31 -11.69
CA LEU A 87 3.86 -7.43 -13.00
C LEU A 87 3.30 -6.09 -13.47
N PHE A 88 2.51 -5.42 -12.63
CA PHE A 88 1.99 -4.11 -12.96
C PHE A 88 3.09 -3.07 -13.17
N HIS A 89 4.13 -3.06 -12.33
CA HIS A 89 5.24 -2.13 -12.49
C HIS A 89 5.92 -2.29 -13.86
N LEU A 90 6.14 -3.54 -14.30
CA LEU A 90 6.69 -3.83 -15.63
C LEU A 90 5.74 -3.38 -16.75
N LEU A 91 4.45 -3.75 -16.67
CA LEU A 91 3.46 -3.40 -17.69
C LEU A 91 3.22 -1.89 -17.79
N ASN A 92 3.26 -1.18 -16.65
CA ASN A 92 3.13 0.27 -16.64
C ASN A 92 4.30 0.96 -17.36
N HIS A 93 5.51 0.39 -17.32
CA HIS A 93 6.67 0.93 -18.01
C HIS A 93 6.77 0.50 -19.48
N MET A 94 6.41 -0.75 -19.79
CA MET A 94 6.57 -1.32 -21.14
C MET A 94 5.38 -1.05 -22.05
N ALA A 95 4.17 -1.18 -21.52
CA ALA A 95 2.93 -1.13 -22.28
C ALA A 95 2.05 0.07 -21.89
N CYS A 96 2.59 0.99 -21.07
CA CYS A 96 1.89 2.16 -20.56
C CYS A 96 0.54 1.83 -19.88
N THR A 97 0.39 0.61 -19.36
CA THR A 97 -0.87 0.14 -18.77
C THR A 97 -1.24 1.00 -17.57
N THR A 98 -2.45 1.56 -17.58
CA THR A 98 -2.92 2.39 -16.46
C THR A 98 -3.33 1.49 -15.27
N PRO A 99 -3.33 2.01 -14.03
CA PRO A 99 -3.85 1.25 -12.89
C PRO A 99 -5.32 0.86 -13.05
N TRP A 100 -6.10 1.67 -13.78
CA TRP A 100 -7.51 1.40 -14.06
C TRP A 100 -7.65 0.18 -14.98
N ASP A 101 -6.92 0.17 -16.10
CA ASP A 101 -6.95 -0.94 -17.06
C ASP A 101 -6.46 -2.23 -16.42
N PHE A 102 -5.42 -2.14 -15.57
CA PHE A 102 -4.92 -3.30 -14.85
C PHE A 102 -5.92 -3.85 -13.84
N ALA A 103 -6.56 -3.00 -13.04
CA ALA A 103 -7.61 -3.42 -12.10
C ALA A 103 -8.82 -4.03 -12.84
N GLY A 104 -9.26 -3.41 -13.94
CA GLY A 104 -10.31 -3.95 -14.78
C GLY A 104 -9.95 -5.29 -15.42
N THR A 105 -8.70 -5.48 -15.83
CA THR A 105 -8.20 -6.77 -16.31
C THR A 105 -8.26 -7.83 -15.21
N MET A 106 -7.86 -7.49 -13.98
CA MET A 106 -7.95 -8.40 -12.84
C MET A 106 -9.40 -8.78 -12.50
N HIS A 107 -10.35 -7.84 -12.60
CA HIS A 107 -11.77 -8.14 -12.44
C HIS A 107 -12.24 -9.14 -13.50
N ARG A 108 -11.89 -8.91 -14.77
CA ARG A 108 -12.27 -9.80 -15.89
C ARG A 108 -11.65 -11.20 -15.84
N ILE A 109 -10.44 -11.32 -15.28
CA ILE A 109 -9.81 -12.63 -15.03
C ILE A 109 -10.55 -13.38 -13.93
N THR A 110 -11.06 -12.68 -12.92
CA THR A 110 -11.82 -13.27 -11.82
C THR A 110 -13.21 -13.71 -12.28
N ASP A 111 -13.95 -12.79 -12.90
CA ASP A 111 -15.24 -13.05 -13.52
C ASP A 111 -15.35 -12.22 -14.81
N HIS A 112 -15.40 -12.93 -15.94
CA HIS A 112 -15.55 -12.31 -17.25
C HIS A 112 -16.98 -11.82 -17.52
N VAL A 113 -17.98 -12.47 -16.91
CA VAL A 113 -19.42 -12.28 -17.19
C VAL A 113 -19.98 -11.14 -16.34
N CYS A 114 -19.78 -11.19 -15.02
CA CYS A 114 -20.30 -10.18 -14.10
C CYS A 114 -19.17 -9.44 -13.37
N THR A 115 -18.53 -8.49 -14.06
CA THR A 115 -17.40 -7.74 -13.47
C THR A 115 -17.80 -6.79 -12.33
N THR A 116 -19.11 -6.54 -12.13
CA THR A 116 -19.63 -5.64 -11.09
C THR A 116 -19.72 -6.29 -9.72
N ASP A 117 -19.84 -7.61 -9.65
CA ASP A 117 -19.98 -8.35 -8.39
C ASP A 117 -18.62 -8.59 -7.72
N VAL A 118 -17.54 -8.43 -8.49
CA VAL A 118 -16.16 -8.51 -7.98
C VAL A 118 -15.84 -7.24 -7.17
N THR A 119 -15.24 -7.42 -6.00
CA THR A 119 -14.82 -6.31 -5.13
C THR A 119 -13.91 -5.32 -5.87
N ASP A 120 -14.26 -4.03 -5.82
CA ASP A 120 -13.44 -2.98 -6.46
C ASP A 120 -12.09 -2.78 -5.76
N ILE A 121 -11.03 -3.24 -6.41
CA ILE A 121 -9.65 -3.09 -5.93
C ILE A 121 -8.97 -1.81 -6.44
N TYR A 122 -9.59 -1.01 -7.32
CA TYR A 122 -8.87 0.06 -8.03
C TYR A 122 -8.27 1.10 -7.07
N LYS A 123 -9.04 1.57 -6.08
CA LYS A 123 -8.59 2.60 -5.13
C LYS A 123 -7.44 2.11 -4.26
N THR A 124 -7.57 0.92 -3.69
CA THR A 124 -6.55 0.29 -2.84
C THR A 124 -5.30 -0.03 -3.66
N PHE A 125 -5.47 -0.60 -4.85
CA PHE A 125 -4.36 -0.89 -5.77
C PHE A 125 -3.61 0.37 -6.20
N LYS A 126 -4.32 1.44 -6.54
CA LYS A 126 -3.74 2.74 -6.91
C LYS A 126 -2.89 3.33 -5.78
N HIS A 127 -3.30 3.13 -4.53
CA HIS A 127 -2.53 3.54 -3.36
C HIS A 127 -1.27 2.68 -3.20
N VAL A 128 -1.42 1.35 -3.19
CA VAL A 128 -0.32 0.40 -2.98
C VAL A 128 0.73 0.49 -4.07
N GLN A 129 0.35 0.61 -5.34
CA GLN A 129 1.32 0.69 -6.43
C GLN A 129 2.19 1.96 -6.34
N ARG A 130 1.66 3.06 -5.78
CA ARG A 130 2.46 4.27 -5.50
C ARG A 130 3.46 4.03 -4.39
N GLN A 131 3.04 3.42 -3.29
CA GLN A 131 3.94 3.04 -2.20
C GLN A 131 5.04 2.07 -2.68
N TRP A 132 4.66 1.08 -3.50
CA TRP A 132 5.58 0.13 -4.10
C TRP A 132 6.68 0.82 -4.92
N ARG A 133 6.34 1.85 -5.72
CA ARG A 133 7.34 2.63 -6.47
C ARG A 133 8.35 3.31 -5.54
N VAL A 134 7.89 3.86 -4.41
CA VAL A 134 8.77 4.48 -3.41
C VAL A 134 9.69 3.44 -2.79
N VAL A 135 9.15 2.28 -2.37
CA VAL A 135 9.96 1.17 -1.81
C VAL A 135 11.00 0.69 -2.84
N CYS A 136 10.62 0.55 -4.11
CA CYS A 136 11.56 0.21 -5.18
C CYS A 136 12.64 1.29 -5.39
N ALA A 137 12.29 2.56 -5.32
CA ALA A 137 13.26 3.66 -5.38
C ALA A 137 14.25 3.60 -4.22
N TRP A 138 13.77 3.34 -3.00
CA TRP A 138 14.61 3.20 -1.80
C TRP A 138 15.57 2.03 -1.91
N LYS A 139 15.04 0.87 -2.35
CA LYS A 139 15.86 -0.33 -2.57
C LYS A 139 16.95 -0.08 -3.61
N ARG A 140 16.64 0.62 -4.71
CA ARG A 140 17.62 0.99 -5.74
C ARG A 140 18.68 1.95 -5.20
N GLY A 141 18.29 2.92 -4.38
CA GLY A 141 19.19 3.86 -3.72
C GLY A 141 19.98 3.28 -2.53
N GLY A 142 19.83 1.98 -2.22
CA GLY A 142 20.53 1.35 -1.10
C GLY A 142 20.05 1.82 0.29
N VAL A 143 18.92 2.51 0.37
CA VAL A 143 18.38 3.07 1.61
C VAL A 143 17.74 1.96 2.43
N ARG A 144 18.31 1.69 3.61
CA ARG A 144 17.81 0.67 4.56
C ARG A 144 17.06 1.27 5.75
N ASP A 145 17.44 2.47 6.16
CA ASP A 145 16.79 3.18 7.26
C ASP A 145 15.84 4.25 6.74
N ALA A 146 14.58 4.17 7.16
CA ALA A 146 13.56 5.14 6.81
C ALA A 146 13.77 6.51 7.44
N LYS A 147 14.44 6.55 8.60
CA LYS A 147 14.65 7.76 9.40
C LYS A 147 15.89 8.56 8.99
N ALA A 148 16.76 7.99 8.17
CA ALA A 148 17.98 8.66 7.74
C ALA A 148 17.65 9.96 6.97
N PRO A 149 18.34 11.08 7.29
CA PRO A 149 18.16 12.34 6.57
C PRO A 149 18.56 12.17 5.11
N ARG A 150 17.75 12.70 4.20
CA ARG A 150 17.93 12.52 2.75
C ARG A 150 18.06 13.85 2.05
N GLN A 151 19.06 13.94 1.17
CA GLN A 151 19.19 15.06 0.27
C GLN A 151 18.11 14.99 -0.82
N PRO A 152 17.50 16.12 -1.22
CA PRO A 152 16.60 16.16 -2.36
C PRO A 152 17.26 15.54 -3.59
N GLY A 153 16.54 14.68 -4.31
CA GLY A 153 17.07 13.99 -5.50
C GLY A 153 17.94 12.76 -5.22
N SER A 154 18.25 12.41 -3.98
CA SER A 154 19.09 11.23 -3.67
C SER A 154 18.52 9.87 -4.13
N LEU A 155 17.21 9.79 -4.43
CA LEU A 155 16.54 8.57 -4.88
C LEU A 155 16.28 8.53 -6.39
N VAL A 156 16.54 9.63 -7.11
CA VAL A 156 16.33 9.64 -8.56
C VAL A 156 17.52 8.99 -9.26
N ILE A 157 17.23 8.30 -10.36
CA ILE A 157 18.28 7.82 -11.27
C ILE A 157 18.64 8.99 -12.16
N GLY A 158 19.92 9.37 -12.17
CA GLY A 158 20.43 10.37 -13.09
C GLY A 158 20.18 9.92 -14.53
N CYS A 159 19.66 10.82 -15.36
CA CYS A 159 19.50 10.53 -16.78
C CYS A 159 20.89 10.35 -17.40
N VAL A 160 21.14 9.16 -17.96
CA VAL A 160 22.44 8.84 -18.59
C VAL A 160 22.72 9.68 -19.83
N SER A 161 21.67 10.18 -20.48
CA SER A 161 21.77 11.04 -21.67
C SER A 161 21.94 12.52 -21.33
N CYS A 162 21.63 12.93 -20.10
CA CYS A 162 21.81 14.33 -19.71
C CYS A 162 23.31 14.65 -19.60
N PRO A 163 23.76 15.79 -20.15
CA PRO A 163 25.15 16.23 -19.99
C PRO A 163 25.43 16.55 -18.52
N MET A 164 26.38 15.84 -17.94
CA MET A 164 26.84 15.95 -16.55
C MET A 164 28.34 16.25 -16.56
N PRO A 165 28.74 17.52 -16.33
CA PRO A 165 30.15 17.92 -16.28
C PRO A 165 30.95 17.05 -15.31
N GLY A 166 32.12 16.56 -15.76
CA GLY A 166 32.98 15.70 -14.95
C GLY A 166 32.53 14.24 -14.81
N ILE A 167 31.38 13.84 -15.37
CA ILE A 167 30.91 12.45 -15.39
C ILE A 167 30.90 11.91 -16.83
N ASN A 168 30.12 12.50 -17.72
CA ASN A 168 29.94 12.04 -19.11
C ASN A 168 30.24 13.12 -20.17
N LEU A 169 30.74 14.29 -19.74
CA LEU A 169 31.24 15.34 -20.62
C LEU A 169 32.77 15.38 -20.61
N ASN A 170 33.36 15.67 -21.76
CA ASN A 170 34.81 15.91 -21.89
C ASN A 170 35.23 17.15 -21.08
N ALA A 171 36.46 17.19 -20.56
CA ALA A 171 36.92 18.31 -19.72
C ALA A 171 36.81 19.71 -20.36
N ASN A 172 36.91 19.79 -21.70
CA ASN A 172 36.78 21.04 -22.47
C ASN A 172 35.47 21.10 -23.27
N TRP A 173 34.40 20.45 -22.80
CA TRP A 173 33.11 20.42 -23.51
C TRP A 173 32.58 21.83 -23.83
N GLU A 174 32.81 22.82 -22.96
CA GLU A 174 32.41 24.23 -23.16
C GLU A 174 33.06 24.89 -24.39
N LYS A 175 34.17 24.35 -24.87
CA LYS A 175 34.91 24.87 -26.04
C LYS A 175 34.63 24.05 -27.31
N HIS A 176 33.65 23.15 -27.28
CA HIS A 176 33.32 22.35 -28.45
C HIS A 176 32.75 23.26 -29.55
N PRO A 177 33.17 23.12 -30.82
CA PRO A 177 32.72 23.98 -31.91
C PRO A 177 31.20 23.94 -32.18
N ASP A 178 30.52 22.91 -31.67
CA ASP A 178 29.07 22.69 -31.83
C ASP A 178 28.24 22.99 -30.55
N SER A 179 28.84 23.63 -29.54
CA SER A 179 28.15 24.05 -28.30
C SER A 179 27.47 25.41 -28.40
#